data_AF-A0A2L2N4J7-F1
#
_entry.id   AF-A0A2L2N4J7-F1
#
_cell.length_a   1.000
_cell.length_b   1.000
_cell.length_c   1.000
_cell.angle_alpha   90.00
_cell.angle_beta   90.00
_cell.angle_gamma   90.00
#
_symmetry.space_group_name_H-M   'P 1'
#
loop_
_entity.id
_entity.type
_entity.pdbx_description
1 polymer ?
#
loop_
_entity_poly.entity_id
_entity_poly.type
_entity_poly.pdbx_seq_one_letter_code
_entity_poly.pdbx_strand_id
1 'polypeptide(L)'
;MADTTMLDNRINKQIKFEPLEAIVAATEEESVILAEKLTQVAIPLSVLLQALNIAKHDKAAAFRYADNYLKNTRKSKWVIMKAA
;
A
#
# COMPACT_ATOMS: atom_id res chain seq x y z
N MET A 1 -24.78 42.34 -5.33
CA MET A 1 -23.44 41.76 -5.55
C MET A 1 -23.34 40.56 -4.62
N ALA A 2 -23.24 39.35 -5.15
CA ALA A 2 -23.20 38.14 -4.34
C ALA A 2 -21.80 37.98 -3.72
N ASP A 3 -21.77 37.79 -2.41
CA ASP A 3 -20.56 37.79 -1.58
C ASP A 3 -19.81 36.45 -1.75
N THR A 4 -18.91 36.39 -2.73
CA THR A 4 -18.15 35.18 -3.10
C THR A 4 -17.14 34.76 -2.04
N THR A 5 -16.80 35.66 -1.11
CA THR A 5 -15.79 35.48 -0.06
C THR A 5 -16.11 34.35 0.94
N MET A 6 -17.40 34.05 1.15
CA MET A 6 -17.83 32.95 2.03
C MET A 6 -17.68 31.57 1.40
N LEU A 7 -17.72 31.47 0.06
CA LEU A 7 -17.62 30.20 -0.65
C LEU A 7 -16.16 29.73 -0.71
N ASP A 8 -15.24 30.66 -0.97
CA ASP A 8 -13.79 30.39 -1.07
C ASP A 8 -13.21 29.85 0.25
N ASN A 9 -13.68 30.40 1.39
CA ASN A 9 -13.27 29.94 2.72
C ASN A 9 -13.84 28.57 3.11
N ARG A 10 -15.02 28.18 2.59
CA ARG A 10 -15.60 26.84 2.84
C ARG A 10 -14.86 25.76 2.07
N ILE A 11 -14.45 26.05 0.83
CA ILE A 11 -13.70 25.12 -0.01
C ILE A 11 -12.31 24.88 0.61
N ASN A 12 -11.60 25.95 0.99
CA ASN A 12 -10.25 25.83 1.55
C ASN A 12 -10.21 25.14 2.93
N LYS A 13 -11.27 25.21 3.75
CA LYS A 13 -11.30 24.51 5.05
C LYS A 13 -11.63 23.01 4.97
N GLN A 14 -12.32 22.56 3.93
CA GLN A 14 -12.68 21.14 3.78
C GLN A 14 -11.54 20.32 3.18
N ILE A 15 -10.66 20.94 2.40
CA ILE A 15 -9.54 20.25 1.78
C ILE A 15 -8.33 20.36 2.70
N LYS A 16 -8.33 19.57 3.77
CA LYS A 16 -7.08 19.19 4.44
C LYS A 16 -6.30 18.33 3.44
N PHE A 17 -5.47 18.96 2.61
CA PHE A 17 -4.40 18.26 1.93
C PHE A 17 -3.43 17.81 3.03
N GLU A 18 -3.53 16.55 3.45
CA GLU A 18 -2.37 15.80 3.93
C GLU A 18 -1.24 16.06 2.93
N PRO A 19 0.03 16.25 3.35
CA PRO A 19 1.11 16.40 2.41
C PRO A 19 1.07 15.17 1.51
N LEU A 20 0.86 15.39 0.21
CA LEU A 20 0.94 14.31 -0.77
C LEU A 20 2.43 13.94 -0.79
N GLU A 21 2.84 13.02 0.10
CA GLU A 21 4.18 12.47 0.05
C GLU A 21 4.38 12.02 -1.40
N ALA A 22 5.43 12.55 -2.03
CA ALA A 22 5.64 12.34 -3.44
C ALA A 22 5.59 10.84 -3.71
N ILE A 23 4.73 10.44 -4.64
CA ILE A 23 4.60 9.04 -4.98
C ILE A 23 5.88 8.69 -5.76
N VAL A 24 6.78 7.97 -5.10
CA VAL A 24 8.08 7.58 -5.64
C VAL A 24 8.04 6.11 -6.02
N ALA A 25 8.49 5.83 -7.25
CA ALA A 25 8.70 4.47 -7.72
C ALA A 25 9.85 3.80 -6.96
N ALA A 26 9.76 2.50 -6.73
CA ALA A 26 10.83 1.73 -6.10
C ALA A 26 12.06 1.65 -7.01
N THR A 27 13.25 1.67 -6.41
CA THR A 27 14.48 1.35 -7.14
C THR A 27 14.58 -0.14 -7.43
N GLU A 28 15.56 -0.53 -8.25
CA GLU A 28 15.80 -1.94 -8.57
C GLU A 28 16.16 -2.75 -7.32
N GLU A 29 17.03 -2.21 -6.47
CA GLU A 29 17.44 -2.84 -5.20
C GLU A 29 16.24 -3.01 -4.25
N GLU A 30 15.36 -2.01 -4.19
CA GLU A 30 14.16 -2.06 -3.37
C GLU A 30 13.14 -3.08 -3.88
N SER A 31 13.09 -3.26 -5.21
CA SER A 31 12.26 -4.29 -5.84
C SER A 31 12.77 -5.70 -5.52
N VAL A 32 14.10 -5.89 -5.45
CA VAL A 32 14.71 -7.15 -4.99
C VAL A 32 14.35 -7.42 -3.54
N ILE A 33 14.49 -6.43 -2.64
CA ILE A 33 14.12 -6.57 -1.23
C ILE A 33 12.63 -6.90 -1.06
N LEU A 34 11.76 -6.27 -1.85
CA LEU A 34 10.33 -6.56 -1.84
C LEU A 34 10.06 -8.01 -2.28
N ALA A 35 10.75 -8.49 -3.31
CA ALA A 35 10.62 -9.85 -3.79
C ALA A 35 11.11 -10.87 -2.75
N GLU A 36 12.28 -10.66 -2.14
CA GLU A 36 12.80 -11.51 -1.06
C GLU A 36 11.84 -11.60 0.12
N LYS A 37 11.32 -10.46 0.59
CA LYS A 37 10.35 -10.41 1.70
C LYS A 37 9.09 -11.23 1.41
N LEU A 38 8.69 -11.27 0.15
CA LEU A 38 7.52 -11.97 -0.33
C LEU A 38 7.78 -13.48 -0.54
N THR A 39 8.94 -13.86 -1.09
CA THR A 39 9.31 -15.26 -1.36
C THR A 39 9.79 -16.05 -0.14
N GLN A 40 10.12 -15.38 0.97
CA GLN A 40 10.33 -16.02 2.28
C GLN A 40 9.12 -16.84 2.76
N VAL A 41 7.95 -16.62 2.17
CA VAL A 41 6.76 -17.44 2.35
C VAL A 41 6.39 -17.99 0.98
N ALA A 42 5.95 -19.25 0.89
CA ALA A 42 5.49 -19.83 -0.37
C ALA A 42 4.22 -19.11 -0.86
N ILE A 43 4.41 -17.99 -1.54
CA ILE A 43 3.34 -17.12 -2.03
C ILE A 43 3.01 -17.42 -3.49
N PRO A 44 1.77 -17.16 -3.93
CA PRO A 44 1.42 -17.21 -5.34
C PRO A 44 2.21 -16.16 -6.14
N LEU A 45 2.68 -16.55 -7.33
CA LEU A 45 3.39 -15.66 -8.26
C LEU A 45 2.57 -14.40 -8.60
N SER A 46 1.24 -14.51 -8.66
CA SER A 46 0.35 -13.39 -8.91
C SER A 46 0.47 -12.28 -7.87
N VAL A 47 0.69 -12.62 -6.59
CA VAL A 47 0.85 -11.67 -5.48
C VAL A 47 2.17 -10.92 -5.62
N LEU A 48 3.24 -11.63 -5.99
CA LEU A 48 4.55 -11.04 -6.26
C LEU A 48 4.47 -10.04 -7.43
N LEU A 49 3.89 -10.46 -8.56
CA LEU A 49 3.74 -9.60 -9.73
C LEU A 49 2.86 -8.38 -9.45
N GLN A 50 1.80 -8.54 -8.65
CA GLN A 50 0.95 -7.42 -8.25
C GLN A 50 1.71 -6.41 -7.39
N ALA A 51 2.52 -6.89 -6.42
CA ALA A 51 3.34 -6.02 -5.59
C ALA A 51 4.38 -5.25 -6.41
N LEU A 52 5.06 -5.92 -7.35
CA LEU A 52 6.01 -5.28 -8.27
C LEU A 52 5.34 -4.26 -9.19
N ASN A 53 4.12 -4.54 -9.66
CA ASN A 53 3.39 -3.58 -10.49
C ASN A 53 3.02 -2.31 -9.72
N ILE A 54 2.65 -2.44 -8.44
CA ILE A 54 2.42 -1.29 -7.57
C ILE A 54 3.74 -0.53 -7.34
N ALA A 55 4.85 -1.25 -7.12
CA ALA A 55 6.15 -0.66 -6.83
C ALA A 55 6.69 0.25 -7.95
N LYS A 56 6.29 0.00 -9.21
CA LYS A 56 6.62 0.88 -10.35
C LYS A 56 6.08 2.30 -10.24
N HIS A 57 5.04 2.49 -9.43
CA HIS A 57 4.37 3.77 -9.27
C HIS A 57 4.50 4.28 -7.85
N ASP A 58 4.28 3.40 -6.86
CA ASP A 58 4.25 3.72 -5.44
C ASP A 58 4.94 2.62 -4.63
N LYS A 59 6.17 2.91 -4.21
CA LYS A 59 6.96 2.05 -3.33
C LYS A 59 6.21 1.77 -2.02
N ALA A 60 5.71 2.80 -1.35
CA ALA A 60 5.09 2.67 -0.03
C ALA A 60 3.84 1.79 -0.07
N ALA A 61 3.01 1.95 -1.10
CA ALA A 61 1.84 1.11 -1.31
C ALA A 61 2.22 -0.36 -1.57
N ALA A 62 3.30 -0.63 -2.31
CA ALA A 62 3.75 -1.99 -2.59
C ALA A 62 4.18 -2.74 -1.32
N PHE A 63 4.95 -2.09 -0.45
CA PHE A 63 5.35 -2.67 0.84
C PHE A 63 4.15 -2.88 1.77
N ARG A 64 3.20 -1.93 1.81
CA ARG A 64 1.94 -2.08 2.57
C ARG A 64 1.10 -3.24 2.08
N TYR A 65 0.99 -3.43 0.75
CA TYR A 65 0.29 -4.56 0.16
C TYR A 65 0.92 -5.89 0.58
N ALA A 66 2.25 -5.99 0.49
CA ALA A 66 2.99 -7.17 0.93
C ALA A 66 2.78 -7.47 2.42
N ASP A 67 2.86 -6.45 3.29
CA ASP A 67 2.64 -6.63 4.73
C ASP A 67 1.22 -7.09 5.07
N ASN A 68 0.20 -6.53 4.39
CA ASN A 68 -1.18 -6.95 4.59
C ASN A 68 -1.39 -8.40 4.15
N TYR A 69 -0.81 -8.79 3.02
CA TYR A 69 -0.86 -10.17 2.54
C TYR A 69 -0.22 -11.13 3.54
N LEU A 70 1.00 -10.82 4.01
CA LEU A 70 1.73 -11.63 4.99
C LEU A 70 1.01 -11.72 6.35
N LYS A 71 0.36 -10.65 6.80
CA LYS A 71 -0.47 -10.67 8.01
C LYS A 71 -1.66 -11.63 7.86
N ASN A 72 -2.32 -11.64 6.71
CA ASN A 72 -3.47 -12.51 6.46
C ASN A 72 -3.08 -13.98 6.29
N THR A 73 -1.98 -14.26 5.61
CA THR A 73 -1.49 -15.65 5.46
C THR A 73 -1.01 -16.23 6.79
N ARG A 74 -0.38 -15.43 7.66
CA ARG A 74 -0.04 -15.85 9.02
C ARG A 74 -1.27 -16.19 9.85
N LYS A 75 -2.34 -15.39 9.77
CA LYS A 75 -3.62 -15.68 10.46
C LYS A 75 -4.29 -16.97 9.97
N SER A 76 -4.20 -17.26 8.67
CA SER A 76 -4.77 -18.49 8.10
C SER A 76 -4.14 -19.77 8.67
N LYS A 77 -2.85 -19.75 9.05
CA LYS A 77 -2.21 -20.90 9.73
C LYS A 77 -2.77 -21.14 11.15
N TRP A 78 -3.23 -20.11 11.85
CA TRP A 78 -3.80 -20.24 13.20
C TRP A 78 -5.25 -20.74 13.22
N VAL A 79 -6.01 -20.55 12.14
CA VAL A 79 -7.40 -21.02 12.07
C VAL A 79 -7.48 -22.54 11.87
N ILE A 80 -6.46 -23.16 11.27
CA ILE A 80 -6.44 -24.61 11.02
C ILE A 80 -6.05 -25.40 12.30
N MET A 81 -5.41 -24.78 13.29
CA MET A 81 -5.00 -25.47 14.54
C MET A 81 -6.06 -25.50 15.65
N LYS A 82 -7.27 -24.97 15.42
CA LYS A 82 -8.36 -25.02 16.42
C LYS A 82 -9.45 -26.05 16.12
N ALA A 83 -9.26 -26.87 15.09
CA ALA A 83 -10.14 -27.97 14.74
C ALA A 83 -9.33 -29.28 14.66
N ALA A 84 -8.89 -29.78 15.81
CA ALA A 84 -8.47 -31.15 16.02
C ALA A 84 -8.69 -31.51 17.50
#